data_AF-A0AAU9D756-F1
#
_entry.id   AF-A0AAU9D756-F1
#
_cell.length_a   1.000
_cell.length_b   1.000
_cell.length_c   1.000
_cell.angle_alpha   90.00
_cell.angle_beta   90.00
_cell.angle_gamma   90.00
#
_symmetry.space_group_name_H-M   'P 1'
#
loop_
_entity.id
_entity.type
_entity.pdbx_description
1 polymer ?
#
loop_
_entity_poly.entity_id
_entity_poly.type
_entity_poly.pdbx_seq_one_letter_code
_entity_poly.pdbx_strand_id
1 'polypeptide(L)'
;MKFSFSVIVCVFIAINCFSQETFTERKGSKFFPGHLHAVITVDSASIHYQLFNHWYTSAYTQYRDIKIPRNELGDFNSGNDTLSIILYGNKVKLFDKRYNLNRKVKHQKLCASLEAMRKISYAVSISDNHQNIRHFHLFVPDDLNLLEESFRKLVNENLREIKK
;
A
#
# COMPACT_ATOMS: atom_id res chain seq x y z
N MET A 1 -30.08 31.80 43.50
CA MET A 1 -30.07 31.11 42.19
C MET A 1 -28.68 30.53 41.95
N LYS A 2 -28.55 29.21 41.98
CA LYS A 2 -27.31 28.49 41.64
C LYS A 2 -27.63 27.64 40.42
N PHE A 3 -27.23 28.11 39.24
CA PHE A 3 -27.29 27.29 38.03
C PHE A 3 -25.88 26.80 37.69
N SER A 4 -25.79 25.48 37.65
CA SER A 4 -24.63 24.60 37.53
C SER A 4 -23.72 24.96 36.35
N PHE A 5 -22.50 25.38 36.67
CA PHE A 5 -21.45 25.71 35.70
C PHE A 5 -20.40 24.58 35.70
N SER A 6 -20.77 23.34 35.34
CA SER A 6 -19.79 22.22 35.31
C SER A 6 -20.30 20.98 34.57
N VAL A 7 -20.68 21.07 33.28
CA VAL A 7 -20.84 19.85 32.44
C VAL A 7 -20.50 20.09 30.95
N ILE A 8 -19.54 20.96 30.62
CA ILE A 8 -19.14 21.15 29.20
C ILE A 8 -17.64 20.82 28.95
N VAL A 9 -16.85 20.52 29.99
CA VAL A 9 -15.39 20.38 29.85
C VAL A 9 -14.90 18.92 29.71
N CYS A 10 -15.76 17.91 29.83
CA CYS A 10 -15.32 16.50 29.84
C CYS A 10 -16.05 15.60 28.82
N VAL A 11 -16.31 16.11 27.61
CA VAL A 11 -16.64 15.23 26.47
C VAL A 11 -15.41 15.08 25.58
N PHE A 12 -14.57 14.14 26.01
CA PHE A 12 -13.87 13.19 25.15
C PHE A 12 -13.01 13.75 24.00
N ILE A 13 -11.90 14.35 24.41
CA ILE A 13 -10.60 14.33 23.72
C ILE A 13 -10.05 12.88 23.73
N ALA A 14 -10.84 11.94 23.21
CA ALA A 14 -10.43 10.55 22.99
C ALA A 14 -10.48 10.23 21.50
N ILE A 15 -10.06 11.20 20.68
CA ILE A 15 -9.48 10.84 19.38
C ILE A 15 -8.13 10.25 19.74
N ASN A 16 -8.10 8.94 20.03
CA ASN A 16 -6.87 8.17 19.87
C ASN A 16 -6.51 8.33 18.39
N CYS A 17 -5.75 9.38 18.09
CA CYS A 17 -5.17 9.58 16.79
C CYS A 17 -4.16 8.44 16.70
N PHE A 18 -4.60 7.31 16.15
CA PHE A 18 -3.74 6.20 15.82
C PHE A 18 -2.79 6.77 14.76
N SER A 19 -1.62 7.22 15.22
CA SER A 19 -0.59 7.77 14.34
C SER A 19 -0.15 6.63 13.43
N GLN A 20 -0.63 6.67 12.20
CA GLN A 20 -0.19 5.80 11.13
C GLN A 20 0.89 6.55 10.36
N GLU A 21 2.12 6.06 10.44
CA GLU A 21 3.25 6.62 9.69
C GLU A 21 3.44 5.82 8.41
N THR A 22 3.49 6.51 7.26
CA THR A 22 3.71 5.85 5.97
C THR A 22 5.06 6.27 5.39
N PHE A 23 5.96 5.30 5.28
CA PHE A 23 7.28 5.45 4.71
C PHE A 23 7.29 4.94 3.28
N THR A 24 7.76 5.75 2.35
CA THR A 24 7.78 5.43 0.92
C THR A 24 9.19 5.50 0.36
N GLU A 25 9.48 4.63 -0.61
CA GLU A 25 10.78 4.58 -1.28
C GLU A 25 10.60 4.13 -2.72
N ARG A 26 11.42 4.69 -3.62
CA ARG A 26 11.47 4.28 -5.02
C ARG A 26 12.86 3.78 -5.39
N LYS A 27 12.93 2.65 -6.11
CA LYS A 27 14.16 2.11 -6.68
C LYS A 27 14.02 1.97 -8.20
N GLY A 28 14.91 2.62 -8.94
CA GLY A 28 14.92 2.61 -10.40
C GLY A 28 14.74 4.03 -10.96
N SER A 29 14.91 4.17 -12.28
CA SER A 29 14.72 5.47 -12.94
C SER A 29 13.24 5.87 -12.93
N LYS A 30 13.00 7.18 -12.84
CA LYS A 30 11.66 7.76 -12.99
C LYS A 30 11.11 7.58 -14.41
N PHE A 31 11.98 7.59 -15.40
CA PHE A 31 11.62 7.70 -16.83
C PHE A 31 11.70 6.38 -17.57
N PHE A 32 12.33 5.35 -16.97
CA PHE A 32 12.39 4.03 -17.59
C PHE A 32 11.38 3.08 -16.96
N PRO A 33 10.80 2.19 -17.79
CA PRO A 33 9.95 1.13 -17.32
C PRO A 33 10.67 0.25 -16.29
N GLY A 34 9.94 -0.27 -15.30
CA GLY A 34 10.45 -1.25 -14.33
C GLY A 34 11.15 -0.63 -13.13
N HIS A 35 10.47 0.24 -12.39
CA HIS A 35 10.94 0.70 -11.08
C HIS A 35 10.04 0.23 -9.94
N LEU A 36 10.65 0.01 -8.78
CA LEU A 36 9.98 -0.46 -7.59
C LEU A 36 9.50 0.70 -6.73
N HIS A 37 8.28 0.59 -6.20
CA HIS A 37 7.76 1.40 -5.12
C HIS A 37 7.58 0.54 -3.88
N ALA A 38 8.37 0.81 -2.85
CA ALA A 38 8.19 0.23 -1.52
C ALA A 38 7.38 1.19 -0.67
N VAL A 39 6.36 0.66 0.01
CA VAL A 39 5.55 1.40 0.97
C VAL A 39 5.51 0.59 2.26
N ILE A 40 5.89 1.21 3.36
CA ILE A 40 5.83 0.62 4.70
C ILE A 40 4.95 1.52 5.54
N THR A 41 3.79 1.01 5.92
CA THR A 41 2.87 1.68 6.83
C THR A 41 3.04 1.09 8.21
N VAL A 42 3.27 1.94 9.21
CA VAL A 42 3.49 1.55 10.61
C VAL A 42 2.40 2.18 11.44
N ASP A 43 1.65 1.37 12.16
CA ASP A 43 0.69 1.83 13.17
C ASP A 43 1.01 1.21 14.53
N SER A 44 0.12 1.41 15.51
CA SER A 44 0.30 0.87 16.87
C SER A 44 0.26 -0.65 16.94
N ALA A 45 -0.43 -1.31 16.01
CA ALA A 45 -0.72 -2.74 16.05
C ALA A 45 0.14 -3.53 15.07
N SER A 46 0.51 -2.95 13.94
CA SER A 46 1.13 -3.66 12.83
C SER A 46 2.05 -2.81 11.97
N ILE A 47 2.89 -3.52 11.21
CA ILE A 47 3.73 -2.99 10.15
C ILE A 47 3.27 -3.66 8.86
N HIS A 48 2.91 -2.84 7.87
CA HIS A 48 2.41 -3.29 6.57
C HIS A 48 3.40 -2.91 5.48
N TYR A 49 4.13 -3.89 4.96
CA TYR A 49 5.05 -3.72 3.86
C TYR A 49 4.40 -4.15 2.54
N GLN A 50 4.39 -3.22 1.59
CA GLN A 50 3.94 -3.44 0.24
C GLN A 50 5.03 -3.05 -0.75
N LEU A 51 5.20 -3.87 -1.79
CA LEU A 51 6.13 -3.63 -2.87
C LEU A 51 5.39 -3.71 -4.19
N PHE A 52 5.54 -2.68 -5.02
CA PHE A 52 4.96 -2.63 -6.36
C PHE A 52 6.08 -2.48 -7.38
N ASN A 53 5.93 -3.11 -8.52
CA ASN A 53 6.70 -2.77 -9.72
C ASN A 53 5.82 -1.95 -10.66
N HIS A 54 6.37 -0.86 -11.15
CA HIS A 54 5.74 0.02 -12.12
C HIS A 54 6.43 -0.18 -13.47
N TRP A 55 5.70 -0.77 -14.41
CA TRP A 55 6.24 -1.13 -15.72
C TRP A 55 6.11 0.01 -16.72
N TYR A 56 4.94 0.58 -16.90
CA TYR A 56 4.69 1.70 -17.83
C TYR A 56 3.51 2.51 -17.30
N THR A 57 3.20 3.63 -17.95
CA THR A 57 2.09 4.52 -17.55
C THR A 57 0.85 3.70 -17.24
N SER A 58 0.40 3.75 -15.98
CA SER A 58 -0.80 3.07 -15.48
C SER A 58 -0.74 1.55 -15.38
N ALA A 59 0.44 0.93 -15.26
CA ALA A 59 0.58 -0.51 -15.00
C ALA A 59 1.44 -0.82 -13.78
N TYR A 60 0.79 -1.42 -12.77
CA TYR A 60 1.42 -1.85 -11.53
C TYR A 60 1.27 -3.36 -11.33
N THR A 61 2.30 -3.98 -10.76
CA THR A 61 2.22 -5.35 -10.24
C THR A 61 2.65 -5.34 -8.78
N GLN A 62 1.83 -5.87 -7.88
CA GLN A 62 2.16 -6.00 -6.48
C GLN A 62 3.00 -7.27 -6.24
N TYR A 63 4.23 -7.05 -5.79
CA TYR A 63 5.25 -8.07 -5.55
C TYR A 63 5.32 -8.53 -4.10
N ARG A 64 4.89 -7.69 -3.16
CA ARG A 64 4.79 -8.01 -1.74
C ARG A 64 3.52 -7.37 -1.16
N ASP A 65 2.88 -8.10 -0.26
CA ASP A 65 1.81 -7.63 0.60
C ASP A 65 1.92 -8.35 1.94
N ILE A 66 2.65 -7.78 2.90
CA ILE A 66 3.02 -8.45 4.14
C ILE A 66 2.63 -7.58 5.32
N LYS A 67 1.77 -8.11 6.19
CA LYS A 67 1.38 -7.47 7.44
C LYS A 67 1.96 -8.25 8.62
N ILE A 68 2.72 -7.56 9.46
CA ILE A 68 3.43 -8.13 10.60
C ILE A 68 2.88 -7.46 11.87
N PRO A 69 2.36 -8.21 12.85
CA PRO A 69 2.02 -7.66 14.16
C PRO A 69 3.25 -7.01 14.80
N ARG A 70 3.09 -5.82 15.40
CA ARG A 70 4.23 -5.02 15.87
C ARG A 70 5.02 -5.73 16.98
N ASN A 71 4.33 -6.49 17.82
CA ASN A 71 4.91 -7.33 18.87
C ASN A 71 5.71 -8.53 18.32
N GLU A 72 5.47 -8.95 17.08
CA GLU A 72 6.13 -10.09 16.43
C GLU A 72 7.30 -9.67 15.52
N LEU A 73 7.58 -8.37 15.38
CA LEU A 73 8.63 -7.88 14.47
C LEU A 73 10.02 -8.47 14.78
N GLY A 74 10.35 -8.63 16.07
CA GLY A 74 11.62 -9.19 16.50
C GLY A 74 11.79 -10.64 16.05
N ASP A 75 10.76 -11.45 16.28
CA ASP A 75 10.72 -12.87 15.89
C ASP A 75 10.72 -13.02 14.37
N PHE A 76 9.92 -12.20 13.68
CA PHE A 76 9.89 -12.15 12.21
C PHE A 76 11.28 -11.87 11.64
N ASN A 77 11.98 -10.85 12.14
CA ASN A 77 13.31 -10.48 11.64
C ASN A 77 14.38 -11.53 11.96
N SER A 78 14.25 -12.24 13.08
CA SER A 78 15.21 -13.27 13.50
C SER A 78 15.02 -14.57 12.72
N GLY A 79 13.76 -14.90 12.38
CA GLY A 79 13.40 -16.09 11.61
C GLY A 79 13.44 -15.92 10.09
N ASN A 80 13.64 -14.71 9.57
CA ASN A 80 13.62 -14.42 8.13
C ASN A 80 14.96 -13.87 7.64
N ASP A 81 15.65 -14.65 6.82
CA ASP A 81 16.95 -14.30 6.24
C ASP A 81 16.83 -13.48 4.93
N THR A 82 15.63 -13.42 4.34
CA THR A 82 15.38 -12.75 3.06
C THR A 82 14.73 -11.38 3.19
N LEU A 83 14.01 -11.13 4.28
CA LEU A 83 13.27 -9.90 4.52
C LEU A 83 13.40 -9.49 5.98
N SER A 84 13.87 -8.27 6.21
CA SER A 84 13.84 -7.65 7.54
C SER A 84 13.45 -6.18 7.47
N ILE A 85 12.74 -5.73 8.50
CA ILE A 85 12.28 -4.35 8.66
C ILE A 85 12.73 -3.86 10.02
N ILE A 86 13.55 -2.82 10.05
CA ILE A 86 14.07 -2.24 11.29
C ILE A 86 13.55 -0.82 11.43
N LEU A 87 12.86 -0.56 12.55
CA LEU A 87 12.32 0.75 12.89
C LEU A 87 13.36 1.57 13.67
N TYR A 88 13.59 2.81 13.26
CA TYR A 88 14.53 3.75 13.86
C TYR A 88 13.82 5.09 14.12
N GLY A 89 13.01 5.18 15.17
CA GLY A 89 12.21 6.39 15.43
C GLY A 89 11.42 6.79 14.18
N ASN A 90 11.83 7.89 13.53
CA ASN A 90 11.24 8.42 12.31
C ASN A 90 11.79 7.85 10.98
N LYS A 91 12.46 6.70 11.00
CA LYS A 91 13.05 6.07 9.81
C LYS A 91 12.79 4.58 9.83
N VAL A 92 12.69 3.99 8.64
CA VAL A 92 12.63 2.54 8.47
C VAL A 92 13.78 2.08 7.59
N LYS A 93 14.49 1.03 8.00
CA LYS A 93 15.43 0.32 7.14
C LYS A 93 14.75 -0.95 6.65
N LEU A 94 14.71 -1.10 5.33
CA LEU A 94 14.19 -2.26 4.65
C LEU A 94 15.34 -3.04 4.03
N PHE A 95 15.35 -4.34 4.32
CA PHE A 95 16.15 -5.32 3.63
C PHE A 95 15.20 -6.35 2.99
N ASP A 96 15.14 -6.41 1.66
CA ASP A 96 14.46 -7.47 0.90
C ASP A 96 15.43 -8.00 -0.16
N LYS A 97 16.05 -9.15 0.15
CA LYS A 97 17.05 -9.82 -0.69
C LYS A 97 16.47 -10.19 -2.06
N ARG A 98 15.20 -10.61 -2.13
CA ARG A 98 14.55 -11.05 -3.38
C ARG A 98 14.50 -9.96 -4.43
N TYR A 99 14.33 -8.71 -4.01
CA TYR A 99 14.23 -7.55 -4.90
C TYR A 99 15.47 -6.63 -4.82
N ASN A 100 16.54 -7.13 -4.20
CA ASN A 100 17.80 -6.42 -3.99
C ASN A 100 17.58 -5.02 -3.36
N LEU A 101 16.71 -4.96 -2.34
CA LEU A 101 16.45 -3.76 -1.56
C LEU A 101 17.26 -3.85 -0.28
N ASN A 102 18.24 -2.96 -0.09
CA ASN A 102 18.96 -2.81 1.17
C ASN A 102 19.19 -1.32 1.41
N ARG A 103 18.20 -0.65 1.99
CA ARG A 103 18.19 0.82 2.07
C ARG A 103 17.31 1.34 3.19
N LYS A 104 17.61 2.57 3.61
CA LYS A 104 16.72 3.37 4.45
C LYS A 104 15.62 3.94 3.57
N VAL A 105 14.36 3.79 3.98
CA VAL A 105 13.18 4.32 3.30
C VAL A 105 13.08 5.81 3.60
N LYS A 106 13.13 6.66 2.56
CA LYS A 106 13.23 8.12 2.70
C LYS A 106 12.02 8.83 2.08
N HIS A 107 10.81 8.64 2.61
CA HIS A 107 9.56 9.34 2.25
C HIS A 107 9.53 9.89 0.80
N GLN A 108 9.81 9.04 -0.19
CA GLN A 108 9.92 9.48 -1.58
C GLN A 108 8.53 9.61 -2.20
N LYS A 109 8.34 10.62 -3.07
CA LYS A 109 7.09 10.75 -3.82
C LYS A 109 6.89 9.54 -4.74
N LEU A 110 5.75 8.87 -4.56
CA LEU A 110 5.30 7.76 -5.41
C LEU A 110 4.80 8.29 -6.76
N CYS A 111 4.81 7.43 -7.79
CA CYS A 111 4.25 7.79 -9.10
C CYS A 111 2.71 7.84 -9.11
N ALA A 112 2.05 7.13 -8.21
CA ALA A 112 0.61 7.18 -7.95
C ALA A 112 0.34 7.01 -6.45
N SER A 113 -0.88 7.27 -5.99
CA SER A 113 -1.27 6.98 -4.61
C SER A 113 -1.20 5.47 -4.33
N LEU A 114 -0.97 5.08 -3.07
CA LEU A 114 -0.92 3.67 -2.68
C LEU A 114 -2.21 2.92 -3.09
N GLU A 115 -3.35 3.55 -2.87
CA GLU A 115 -4.65 2.99 -3.23
C GLU A 115 -4.80 2.79 -4.74
N ALA A 116 -4.39 3.77 -5.56
CA ALA A 116 -4.40 3.62 -7.01
C ALA A 116 -3.46 2.48 -7.47
N MET A 117 -2.27 2.36 -6.88
CA MET A 117 -1.34 1.26 -7.18
C MET A 117 -1.96 -0.11 -6.88
N ARG A 118 -2.68 -0.26 -5.75
CA ARG A 118 -3.39 -1.49 -5.39
C ARG A 118 -4.51 -1.82 -6.39
N LYS A 119 -5.35 -0.83 -6.72
CA LYS A 119 -6.44 -0.98 -7.71
C LYS A 119 -5.92 -1.39 -9.08
N ILE A 120 -4.93 -0.67 -9.61
CA ILE A 120 -4.32 -1.00 -10.90
C ILE A 120 -3.69 -2.39 -10.85
N SER A 121 -2.96 -2.73 -9.78
CA SER A 121 -2.38 -4.05 -9.63
C SER A 121 -3.42 -5.16 -9.59
N TYR A 122 -4.61 -4.91 -9.04
CA TYR A 122 -5.72 -5.85 -9.08
C TYR A 122 -6.23 -6.05 -10.51
N ALA A 123 -6.46 -4.97 -11.26
CA ALA A 123 -6.88 -5.09 -12.65
C ALA A 123 -5.84 -5.82 -13.52
N VAL A 124 -4.54 -5.58 -13.28
CA VAL A 124 -3.44 -6.31 -13.92
C VAL A 124 -3.50 -7.80 -13.62
N SER A 125 -3.59 -8.18 -12.34
CA SER A 125 -3.63 -9.60 -11.96
C SER A 125 -4.86 -10.33 -12.50
N ILE A 126 -6.01 -9.66 -12.61
CA ILE A 126 -7.19 -10.21 -13.26
C ILE A 126 -6.94 -10.40 -14.76
N SER A 127 -6.36 -9.41 -15.44
CA SER A 127 -6.10 -9.49 -16.88
C SER A 127 -5.04 -10.55 -17.25
N ASP A 128 -4.03 -10.76 -16.40
CA ASP A 128 -2.96 -11.74 -16.64
C ASP A 128 -3.48 -13.18 -16.75
N ASN A 129 -4.66 -13.47 -16.19
CA ASN A 129 -5.31 -14.78 -16.26
C ASN A 129 -6.11 -15.00 -17.55
N HIS A 130 -6.18 -14.01 -18.46
CA HIS A 130 -7.04 -14.05 -19.64
C HIS A 130 -6.28 -13.64 -20.90
N GLN A 131 -6.28 -14.53 -21.90
CA GLN A 131 -5.71 -14.21 -23.21
C GLN A 131 -6.51 -13.07 -23.86
N ASN A 132 -5.81 -12.10 -24.45
CA ASN A 132 -6.35 -10.93 -25.16
C ASN A 132 -7.10 -9.88 -24.34
N ILE A 133 -7.22 -10.03 -23.01
CA ILE A 133 -7.78 -8.99 -22.16
C ILE A 133 -6.63 -8.26 -21.48
N ARG A 134 -6.56 -6.93 -21.65
CA ARG A 134 -5.58 -6.08 -20.96
C ARG A 134 -6.27 -5.37 -19.80
N HIS A 135 -5.52 -5.05 -18.75
CA HIS A 135 -6.06 -4.36 -17.56
C HIS A 135 -6.79 -3.05 -17.88
N PHE A 136 -6.35 -2.28 -18.88
CA PHE A 136 -7.00 -1.03 -19.29
C PHE A 136 -8.33 -1.25 -20.04
N HIS A 137 -8.71 -2.49 -20.36
CA HIS A 137 -10.07 -2.81 -20.81
C HIS A 137 -11.04 -2.98 -19.62
N LEU A 138 -10.54 -3.13 -18.40
CA LEU A 138 -11.35 -3.51 -17.24
C LEU A 138 -11.84 -2.32 -16.41
N PHE A 139 -11.32 -1.11 -16.66
CA PHE A 139 -11.68 0.12 -15.98
C PHE A 139 -11.21 1.33 -16.80
N VAL A 140 -11.81 2.50 -16.55
CA VAL A 140 -11.36 3.80 -17.06
C VAL A 140 -10.65 4.61 -15.96
N PRO A 141 -9.81 5.63 -16.29
CA PRO A 141 -9.06 6.37 -15.29
C PRO A 141 -9.89 6.93 -14.13
N ASP A 142 -11.12 7.38 -14.39
CA ASP A 142 -12.01 7.95 -13.37
C ASP A 142 -12.48 6.92 -12.33
N ASP A 143 -12.50 5.62 -12.68
CA ASP A 143 -12.87 4.55 -11.76
C ASP A 143 -11.87 4.43 -10.59
N LEU A 144 -10.64 4.93 -10.75
CA LEU A 144 -9.64 4.93 -9.68
C LEU A 144 -10.06 5.78 -8.46
N ASN A 145 -11.07 6.64 -8.62
CA ASN A 145 -11.67 7.42 -7.53
C ASN A 145 -12.68 6.61 -6.69
N LEU A 146 -13.15 5.45 -7.17
CA LEU A 146 -14.03 4.55 -6.41
C LEU A 146 -13.28 3.95 -5.22
N LEU A 147 -13.96 3.59 -4.14
CA LEU A 147 -13.35 2.81 -3.05
C LEU A 147 -12.77 1.47 -3.58
N GLU A 148 -11.70 0.98 -2.96
CA GLU A 148 -11.01 -0.24 -3.42
C GLU A 148 -11.95 -1.44 -3.61
N GLU A 149 -12.91 -1.65 -2.69
CA GLU A 149 -13.89 -2.74 -2.82
C GLU A 149 -14.83 -2.55 -4.02
N SER A 150 -15.35 -1.33 -4.22
CA SER A 150 -16.23 -1.01 -5.35
C SER A 150 -15.49 -1.12 -6.68
N PHE A 151 -14.24 -0.67 -6.74
CA PHE A 151 -13.38 -0.83 -7.91
C PHE A 151 -13.18 -2.31 -8.28
N ARG A 152 -12.92 -3.16 -7.28
CA ARG A 152 -12.76 -4.61 -7.51
C ARG A 152 -14.04 -5.24 -8.07
N LYS A 153 -15.22 -4.83 -7.60
CA LYS A 153 -16.51 -5.29 -8.14
C LYS A 153 -16.67 -4.88 -9.60
N LEU A 154 -16.45 -3.61 -9.92
CA LEU A 154 -16.50 -3.07 -11.28
C LEU A 154 -15.57 -3.83 -12.24
N VAL A 155 -14.32 -4.08 -11.85
CA VAL A 155 -13.35 -4.84 -12.66
C VAL A 155 -13.88 -6.25 -13.00
N ASN A 156 -14.47 -6.95 -12.03
CA ASN A 156 -15.01 -8.29 -12.25
C ASN A 156 -16.27 -8.27 -13.11
N GLU A 157 -17.12 -7.26 -12.96
CA GLU A 157 -18.32 -7.06 -13.79
C GLU A 157 -17.93 -6.79 -15.25
N ASN A 158 -17.02 -5.85 -15.50
CA ASN A 158 -16.51 -5.55 -16.83
C ASN A 158 -15.86 -6.78 -17.48
N LEU A 159 -15.08 -7.56 -16.72
CA LEU A 159 -14.52 -8.82 -17.20
C LEU A 159 -15.62 -9.81 -17.65
N ARG A 160 -16.71 -9.92 -16.89
CA ARG A 160 -17.83 -10.82 -17.23
C ARG A 160 -18.53 -10.35 -18.51
N GLU A 161 -18.76 -9.05 -18.66
CA GLU A 161 -19.38 -8.50 -19.87
C GLU A 161 -18.51 -8.70 -21.13
N ILE A 162 -17.18 -8.55 -21.01
CA ILE A 162 -16.25 -8.77 -22.14
C ILE A 162 -16.22 -10.24 -22.60
N LYS A 163 -16.50 -11.19 -21.69
CA LYS A 163 -16.48 -12.63 -21.98
C LYS A 163 -17.79 -13.19 -22.51
N LYS A 164 -18.87 -12.42 -22.47
CA LYS A 164 -20.15 -12.81 -23.08
C LYS A 164 -20.04 -12.70 -24.60
#